data_AF-A0A914ILG9-F1
#
_entry.id   AF-A0A914ILG9-F1
#
_cell.length_a   1.000
_cell.length_b   1.000
_cell.length_c   1.000
_cell.angle_alpha   90.00
_cell.angle_beta   90.00
_cell.angle_gamma   90.00
#
_symmetry.space_group_name_H-M   'P 1'
#
loop_
_entity.id
_entity.type
_entity.pdbx_description
1 polymer ?
#
loop_
_entity_poly.entity_id
_entity_poly.type
_entity_poly.pdbx_seq_one_letter_code
_entity_poly.pdbx_strand_id
1 'polypeptide(L)'
;MLTFDPNERITINQALNHEYLADGQIRFHEEICTQCTWKNNQRIYCQYLEPSHPNPINPKWEQDISRYTMYNLRDNLYNYVVTRQPFCGRHIGLEDVGLNPSFMES
;
A
#
# COMPACT_ATOMS: atom_id res chain seq x y z
N MET A 1 19.75 12.98 -0.48
CA MET A 1 18.31 13.04 -0.11
C MET A 1 17.93 14.44 0.40
N LEU A 2 18.71 15.01 1.32
CA LEU A 2 18.58 16.41 1.74
C LEU A 2 19.44 17.31 0.84
N THR A 3 18.89 17.69 -0.31
CA THR A 3 19.48 18.66 -1.25
C THR A 3 18.48 19.79 -1.45
N PHE A 4 18.99 21.01 -1.62
CA PHE A 4 18.14 22.18 -1.84
C PHE A 4 17.47 22.12 -3.21
N ASP A 5 18.24 21.79 -4.26
CA ASP A 5 17.68 21.51 -5.57
C ASP A 5 16.98 20.14 -5.58
N PRO A 6 15.69 20.07 -5.95
CA PRO A 6 14.97 18.79 -6.08
C PRO A 6 15.52 17.91 -7.20
N ASN A 7 16.12 18.48 -8.25
CA ASN A 7 16.66 17.72 -9.39
C ASN A 7 17.97 17.00 -9.04
N GLU A 8 18.71 17.54 -8.07
CA GLU A 8 19.93 16.92 -7.53
C GLU A 8 19.65 15.91 -6.42
N ARG A 9 18.36 15.73 -6.05
CA ARG A 9 17.98 14.76 -5.02
C ARG A 9 18.17 13.34 -5.56
N ILE A 10 18.83 12.52 -4.76
CA ILE A 10 18.96 11.08 -5.06
C ILE A 10 17.61 10.46 -5.39
N THR A 11 17.58 9.68 -6.46
CA THR A 11 16.39 8.93 -6.88
C THR A 11 16.18 7.70 -5.99
N ILE A 12 14.98 7.11 -6.03
CA ILE A 12 14.66 5.89 -5.29
C ILE A 12 15.63 4.76 -5.66
N ASN A 13 15.92 4.58 -6.95
CA ASN A 13 16.87 3.56 -7.42
C ASN A 13 18.28 3.78 -6.87
N GLN A 14 18.74 5.02 -6.79
CA GLN A 14 20.05 5.33 -6.19
C GLN A 14 20.05 5.12 -4.68
N ALA A 15 18.95 5.45 -4.00
CA ALA A 15 18.80 5.22 -2.57
C ALA A 15 18.77 3.71 -2.24
N LEU A 16 18.02 2.92 -3.00
CA LEU A 16 17.92 1.47 -2.81
C LEU A 16 19.27 0.76 -3.07
N ASN A 17 20.08 1.24 -4.00
CA ASN A 17 21.41 0.69 -4.25
C ASN A 17 22.51 1.24 -3.33
N HIS A 18 22.15 2.05 -2.33
CA HIS A 18 23.12 2.64 -1.41
C HIS A 18 23.61 1.59 -0.40
N GLU A 19 24.93 1.52 -0.14
CA GLU A 19 25.57 0.50 0.73
C GLU A 19 24.90 0.38 2.10
N TYR A 20 24.43 1.50 2.65
CA TYR A 20 23.67 1.56 3.90
C TYR A 20 22.48 0.58 3.97
N LEU A 21 21.79 0.33 2.85
CA LEU A 21 20.60 -0.54 2.81
C LEU A 21 20.91 -2.00 2.44
N ALA A 22 22.14 -2.32 2.02
CA ALA A 22 22.48 -3.66 1.53
C ALA A 22 22.19 -4.76 2.58
N ASP A 23 22.63 -4.55 3.82
CA ASP A 23 22.40 -5.48 4.93
C ASP A 23 20.93 -5.52 5.36
N GLY A 24 20.25 -4.37 5.28
CA GLY A 24 18.83 -4.24 5.65
C GLY A 24 17.90 -4.99 4.70
N GLN A 25 18.20 -4.96 3.39
CA GLN A 25 17.43 -5.66 2.37
C GLN A 25 17.47 -7.17 2.58
N ILE A 26 18.67 -7.73 2.80
CA ILE A 26 18.84 -9.17 3.01
C ILE A 26 18.09 -9.61 4.27
N ARG A 27 18.28 -8.90 5.39
CA ARG A 27 17.60 -9.21 6.65
C ARG A 27 16.07 -9.16 6.54
N PHE A 28 15.54 -8.17 5.82
CA PHE A 28 14.11 -8.10 5.56
C PHE A 28 13.61 -9.37 4.85
N HIS A 29 14.33 -9.83 3.82
CA HIS A 29 13.97 -11.03 3.09
C HIS A 29 14.26 -12.34 3.84
N GLU A 30 15.09 -12.33 4.88
CA GLU A 30 15.36 -13.48 5.74
C GLU A 30 14.35 -13.63 6.88
N GLU A 31 13.90 -12.52 7.47
CA GLU A 31 13.18 -12.55 8.75
C GLU A 31 11.76 -11.99 8.68
N ILE A 32 11.47 -11.04 7.78
CA ILE A 32 10.24 -10.23 7.84
C ILE A 32 9.34 -10.47 6.61
N CYS A 33 9.93 -10.70 5.44
CA CYS A 33 9.22 -10.81 4.19
C CYS A 33 8.30 -12.04 4.17
N THR A 34 6.99 -11.81 4.02
CA THR A 34 5.97 -12.86 3.96
C THR A 34 5.96 -13.65 2.65
N GLN A 35 6.57 -13.09 1.60
CA GLN A 35 6.69 -13.73 0.28
C GLN A 35 7.90 -14.68 0.20
N CYS A 36 8.85 -14.55 1.13
CA CYS A 36 10.02 -15.43 1.21
C CYS A 36 9.72 -16.56 2.21
N THR A 37 9.96 -17.81 1.81
CA THR A 37 9.57 -18.97 2.61
C THR A 37 10.72 -19.95 2.79
N TRP A 38 10.64 -20.79 3.83
CA TRP A 38 11.55 -21.91 4.02
C TRP A 38 10.92 -23.18 3.46
N LYS A 39 11.65 -23.90 2.60
CA LYS A 39 11.28 -25.24 2.12
C LYS A 39 12.49 -26.16 2.22
N ASN A 40 12.33 -27.31 2.87
CA ASN A 40 13.40 -28.32 3.03
C ASN A 40 14.74 -27.74 3.54
N ASN A 41 14.70 -26.89 4.57
CA ASN A 41 15.88 -26.24 5.14
C ASN A 41 16.65 -25.32 4.16
N GLN A 42 16.04 -24.96 3.02
CA GLN A 42 16.53 -23.95 2.08
C GLN A 42 15.59 -22.75 2.05
N ARG A 43 16.17 -21.55 2.02
CA ARG A 43 15.42 -20.29 1.89
C ARG A 43 15.07 -20.07 0.41
N ILE A 44 13.79 -19.88 0.11
CA ILE A 44 13.30 -19.52 -1.22
C ILE A 44 12.94 -18.03 -1.20
N TYR A 45 13.72 -17.24 -1.92
CA TYR A 45 13.50 -15.81 -2.11
C TYR A 45 12.45 -15.54 -3.20
N CYS A 46 11.75 -14.42 -3.07
CA CYS A 46 10.85 -13.91 -4.11
C CYS A 46 11.66 -13.52 -5.36
N GLN A 47 11.04 -13.64 -6.54
CA GLN A 47 11.67 -13.24 -7.81
C GLN A 47 11.89 -11.72 -7.92
N TYR A 48 11.03 -10.93 -7.28
CA TYR A 48 11.14 -9.48 -7.20
C TYR A 48 11.25 -9.07 -5.74
N LEU A 49 12.45 -8.66 -5.33
CA LEU A 49 12.74 -8.17 -3.98
C LEU A 49 12.11 -6.78 -3.77
N GLU A 50 12.14 -5.95 -4.80
CA GLU A 50 11.59 -4.59 -4.83
C GLU A 50 10.46 -4.51 -5.88
N PRO A 51 9.20 -4.84 -5.51
CA PRO A 51 8.09 -4.81 -6.45
C PRO A 51 7.71 -3.37 -6.80
N SER A 52 7.50 -3.11 -8.10
CA SER A 52 6.90 -1.87 -8.58
C SER A 52 5.42 -2.10 -8.90
N HIS A 53 4.58 -1.11 -8.62
CA HIS A 53 3.18 -1.19 -8.99
C HIS A 53 3.04 -1.05 -10.51
N PRO A 54 2.33 -1.95 -11.21
CA PRO A 54 2.33 -2.00 -12.67
C PRO A 54 1.65 -0.80 -13.33
N ASN A 55 0.72 -0.15 -12.63
CA ASN A 55 -0.04 0.98 -13.14
C ASN A 55 0.17 2.23 -12.26
N PRO A 56 0.30 3.44 -12.82
CA PRO A 56 0.27 4.64 -11.99
C PRO A 56 -1.07 4.74 -11.25
N ILE A 57 -1.06 5.39 -10.08
CA ILE A 57 -2.30 5.75 -9.39
C ILE A 57 -3.09 6.69 -10.31
N ASN A 58 -4.36 6.38 -10.54
CA ASN A 58 -5.20 7.18 -11.41
C ASN A 58 -5.60 8.49 -10.71
N PRO A 59 -5.16 9.67 -11.19
CA PRO A 59 -5.47 10.95 -10.54
C PRO A 59 -6.96 11.31 -10.64
N LYS A 60 -7.71 10.64 -11.54
CA LYS A 60 -9.14 10.87 -11.71
C LYS A 60 -9.91 10.66 -10.41
N TRP A 61 -9.52 9.68 -9.58
CA TRP A 61 -10.18 9.43 -8.30
C TRP A 61 -10.09 10.64 -7.35
N GLU A 62 -8.91 11.26 -7.23
CA GLU A 62 -8.72 12.46 -6.41
C GLU A 62 -9.52 13.64 -6.96
N GLN A 63 -9.55 13.79 -8.29
CA GLN A 63 -10.32 14.83 -8.97
C GLN A 63 -11.83 14.64 -8.76
N ASP A 64 -12.34 13.41 -8.84
CA ASP A 64 -13.75 13.11 -8.64
C ASP A 64 -14.17 13.36 -7.18
N ILE A 65 -13.35 12.95 -6.21
CA ILE A 65 -13.59 13.23 -4.78
C ILE A 65 -13.65 14.73 -4.50
N SER A 66 -12.75 15.51 -5.09
CA SER A 66 -12.72 16.97 -4.89
C SER A 66 -14.02 17.68 -5.32
N ARG A 67 -14.83 17.04 -6.17
CA ARG A 67 -16.08 17.56 -6.72
C ARG A 67 -17.31 17.05 -5.99
N TYR A 68 -17.17 16.07 -5.10
CA TYR A 68 -18.30 15.48 -4.39
C TYR A 68 -18.75 16.34 -3.22
N THR A 69 -20.06 16.37 -3.00
CA THR A 69 -20.62 16.82 -1.72
C THR A 69 -20.30 15.79 -0.64
N MET A 70 -20.38 16.19 0.64
CA MET A 70 -20.14 15.29 1.77
C MET A 70 -21.02 14.03 1.73
N TYR A 71 -22.26 14.17 1.26
CA TYR A 71 -23.19 13.04 1.09
C TYR A 71 -22.72 12.07 0.00
N ASN A 72 -22.37 12.58 -1.17
CA ASN A 72 -21.86 11.75 -2.27
C ASN A 72 -20.54 11.06 -1.92
N LEU A 73 -19.67 11.74 -1.17
CA LEU A 73 -18.41 11.16 -0.69
C LEU A 73 -18.68 10.01 0.29
N ARG A 74 -19.57 10.23 1.27
CA ARG A 74 -19.97 9.21 2.24
C ARG A 74 -20.51 7.96 1.55
N ASP A 75 -21.45 8.13 0.63
CA ASP A 75 -22.10 7.00 -0.04
C ASP A 75 -21.13 6.22 -0.93
N ASN A 76 -20.26 6.92 -1.67
CA ASN A 76 -19.23 6.28 -2.48
C ASN A 76 -18.20 5.50 -1.64
N LEU A 77 -17.77 6.07 -0.50
CA LEU A 77 -16.84 5.37 0.40
C LEU A 77 -17.51 4.16 1.05
N TYR A 78 -18.75 4.29 1.50
CA TYR A 78 -19.52 3.18 2.05
C TYR A 78 -19.65 2.04 1.05
N ASN A 79 -20.10 2.37 -0.18
CA ASN A 79 -20.23 1.40 -1.26
C ASN A 79 -18.88 0.75 -1.62
N TYR A 80 -17.79 1.51 -1.62
CA TYR A 80 -16.46 0.99 -1.87
C TYR A 80 -16.04 -0.02 -0.78
N VAL A 81 -16.23 0.30 0.50
CA VAL A 81 -15.89 -0.60 1.62
C VAL A 81 -16.72 -1.88 1.57
N VAL A 82 -18.02 -1.77 1.30
CA VAL A 82 -18.94 -2.93 1.23
C VAL A 82 -18.66 -3.81 0.00
N THR A 83 -18.35 -3.21 -1.14
CA THR A 83 -18.18 -3.94 -2.42
C THR A 83 -16.77 -4.48 -2.61
N ARG A 84 -15.77 -3.90 -1.93
CA ARG A 84 -14.38 -4.32 -2.07
C ARG A 84 -14.23 -5.78 -1.63
N GLN A 85 -13.87 -6.65 -2.57
CA GLN A 85 -13.40 -7.99 -2.22
C GLN A 85 -12.10 -7.88 -1.40
N PRO A 86 -11.97 -8.61 -0.28
CA PRO A 86 -10.75 -8.58 0.50
C PRO A 86 -9.59 -9.07 -0.36
N PHE A 87 -8.69 -8.15 -0.70
CA PHE A 87 -7.42 -8.51 -1.31
C PHE A 87 -6.62 -9.30 -0.27
N CYS A 88 -6.55 -10.62 -0.49
CA CYS A 88 -5.74 -11.59 0.23
C CYS A 88 -5.62 -11.41 1.77
N GLY A 89 -6.48 -12.12 2.51
CA GLY A 89 -6.04 -12.79 3.75
C GLY A 89 -6.47 -12.24 5.10
N ARG A 90 -7.12 -11.08 5.21
CA ARG A 90 -7.81 -10.68 6.46
C ARG A 90 -9.14 -10.02 6.14
N HIS A 91 -10.21 -10.61 6.68
CA HIS A 91 -11.53 -10.00 6.70
C HIS A 91 -11.45 -8.82 7.66
N ILE A 92 -11.51 -7.59 7.15
CA ILE A 92 -11.83 -6.44 8.01
C ILE A 92 -13.35 -6.49 8.11
N GLY A 93 -13.87 -6.90 9.27
CA GLY A 93 -15.31 -6.91 9.48
C GLY A 93 -15.84 -5.47 9.41
N LEU A 94 -17.10 -5.29 8.99
CA LEU A 94 -17.78 -3.98 9.09
C LEU A 94 -17.77 -3.45 10.54
N GLU A 95 -17.63 -4.35 11.51
CA GLU A 95 -17.49 -4.11 12.95
C GLU A 95 -16.16 -3.41 13.31
N ASP A 96 -15.09 -3.64 12.53
CA ASP A 96 -13.76 -3.06 12.76
C ASP A 96 -13.64 -1.62 12.23
N VAL A 97 -14.58 -1.18 11.36
CA VAL A 97 -14.57 0.14 10.72
C VAL A 97 -15.41 1.17 11.51
N GLY A 98 -16.10 0.75 12.57
CA GLY A 98 -16.83 1.66 13.47
C GLY A 98 -17.94 2.48 12.79
N LEU A 99 -18.44 2.05 11.62
CA LEU A 99 -19.52 2.73 10.91
C LEU A 99 -20.86 2.26 11.46
N ASN A 100 -21.36 2.99 12.45
CA ASN A 100 -22.71 2.80 12.98
C ASN A 100 -23.75 3.16 11.89
N PRO A 101 -24.63 2.22 11.48
CA PRO A 101 -25.68 2.51 10.50
C PRO A 101 -26.75 3.50 11.00
N SER A 102 -26.77 3.81 12.30
CA SER A 102 -27.68 4.75 12.94
C SER A 102 -27.47 6.22 12.57
N PHE A 103 -26.40 6.58 11.84
CA PHE A 103 -26.26 7.93 11.25
C PHE A 103 -26.93 8.06 9.87
N MET A 104 -27.68 7.05 9.40
CA MET A 104 -28.42 7.10 8.13
C MET A 104 -29.88 7.59 8.26
N GLU A 105 -30.35 7.91 9.48
CA GLU A 105 -31.67 8.50 9.72
C GLU A 105 -31.56 9.76 10.58
N SER A 106 -31.10 10.88 10.01
CA SER A 106 -31.30 12.26 10.50
C SER A 106 -30.88 13.27 9.43
#